data_AF-A0A2H3D1Z2-F1
#
_entry.id   AF-A0A2H3D1Z2-F1
#
_cell.length_a   1.000
_cell.length_b   1.000
_cell.length_c   1.000
_cell.angle_alpha   90.00
_cell.angle_beta   90.00
_cell.angle_gamma   90.00
#
_symmetry.space_group_name_H-M   'P 1'
#
loop_
_entity.id
_entity.type
_entity.pdbx_description
1 polymer ?
#
loop_
_entity_poly.entity_id
_entity_poly.type
_entity_poly.pdbx_seq_one_letter_code
_entity_poly.pdbx_strand_id
1 'polypeptide(L)' 'ELTTKLKGRDKQKMAEARAEMILRVDVGQLAHMDSKDPREIWGNLQTVHRAQGFATSLSLRRKFLTAKMLEGQGMESWVG' A
#
# COMPACT_ATOMS: atom_id res chain seq x y z
N GLU A 1 11.72 5.61 -37.16
CA GLU A 1 12.06 6.76 -36.30
C GLU A 1 10.99 7.12 -35.27
N LEU A 2 9.70 7.15 -35.62
CA LEU A 2 8.61 7.45 -34.66
C LEU A 2 8.49 6.40 -33.53
N THR A 3 8.68 5.12 -33.86
CA THR A 3 8.61 4.00 -32.92
C THR A 3 9.76 4.00 -31.90
N THR A 4 10.95 4.45 -32.29
CA THR A 4 12.10 4.58 -31.39
C THR A 4 11.97 5.79 -30.48
N LYS A 5 11.44 6.93 -30.98
CA LYS A 5 11.10 8.10 -30.15
C LYS A 5 10.02 7.79 -29.12
N LEU A 6 8.98 7.04 -29.49
CA LEU A 6 7.93 6.59 -28.56
C LEU A 6 8.49 5.65 -27.47
N LYS A 7 9.32 4.65 -27.83
CA LYS A 7 9.99 3.78 -26.86
C LYS A 7 10.93 4.53 -25.90
N GLY A 8 11.61 5.58 -26.39
CA GLY A 8 12.45 6.44 -25.55
C GLY A 8 11.63 7.28 -24.56
N ARG A 9 10.48 7.81 -25.00
CA ARG A 9 9.55 8.55 -24.14
C ARG A 9 8.97 7.69 -23.03
N ASP A 10 8.75 6.40 -23.28
CA ASP A 10 8.31 5.45 -22.24
C ASP A 10 9.41 5.22 -21.19
N LYS A 11 10.68 5.08 -21.62
CA LYS A 11 11.81 4.96 -20.66
C LYS A 11 11.96 6.21 -19.79
N GLN A 12 11.80 7.39 -20.37
CA GLN A 12 11.85 8.64 -19.63
C GLN A 12 10.72 8.73 -18.60
N LYS A 13 9.48 8.41 -19.00
CA LYS A 13 8.34 8.37 -18.08
C LYS A 13 8.52 7.37 -16.94
N MET A 14 9.10 6.20 -17.21
CA MET A 14 9.39 5.21 -16.17
C MET A 14 10.46 5.71 -15.20
N ALA A 15 11.49 6.41 -15.69
CA ALA A 15 12.51 7.03 -14.84
C ALA A 15 11.93 8.18 -13.99
N GLU A 16 11.08 9.02 -14.57
CA GLU A 16 10.37 10.10 -13.88
C GLU A 16 9.47 9.54 -12.77
N ALA A 17 8.64 8.53 -13.08
CA ALA A 17 7.79 7.88 -12.09
C ALA A 17 8.59 7.28 -10.92
N ARG A 18 9.73 6.62 -11.23
CA ARG A 18 10.64 6.10 -10.19
C ARG A 18 11.20 7.21 -9.32
N ALA A 19 11.65 8.31 -9.90
CA ALA A 19 12.19 9.44 -9.16
C ALA A 19 11.13 10.08 -8.25
N GLU A 20 9.91 10.27 -8.74
CA GLU A 20 8.79 10.76 -7.94
C GLU A 20 8.46 9.84 -6.77
N MET A 21 8.49 8.51 -6.98
CA MET A 21 8.28 7.55 -5.90
C MET A 21 9.36 7.68 -4.82
N ILE A 22 10.64 7.75 -5.21
CA ILE A 22 11.77 7.90 -4.27
C ILE A 22 11.65 9.20 -3.45
N LEU A 23 11.22 10.30 -4.07
CA LEU A 23 11.05 11.58 -3.40
C LEU A 23 9.88 11.62 -2.38
N ARG A 24 8.94 10.68 -2.50
CA ARG A 24 7.71 10.66 -1.68
C ARG A 24 7.72 9.59 -0.58
N VAL A 25 8.69 8.69 -0.56
CA VAL A 25 8.82 7.65 0.47
C VAL A 25 9.74 8.11 1.59
N ASP A 26 9.51 7.57 2.79
CA ASP A 26 10.37 7.81 3.95
C ASP A 26 11.74 7.12 3.77
N VAL A 27 12.76 7.62 4.47
CA VAL A 27 14.13 7.07 4.45
C VAL A 27 14.14 5.57 4.77
N GLY A 28 13.28 5.11 5.69
CA GLY A 28 13.16 3.69 6.04
C GLY A 28 12.62 2.79 4.91
N GLN A 29 11.99 3.38 3.89
CA GLN A 29 11.38 2.66 2.77
C GLN A 29 12.24 2.64 1.51
N LEU A 30 13.39 3.35 1.50
CA LEU A 30 14.30 3.40 0.36
C LEU A 30 14.85 2.03 -0.03
N ALA A 31 14.94 1.09 0.91
CA ALA A 31 15.33 -0.30 0.65
C ALA A 31 14.39 -1.02 -0.34
N HIS A 32 13.16 -0.53 -0.51
CA HIS A 32 12.19 -1.09 -1.45
C HIS A 32 12.25 -0.44 -2.85
N MET A 33 13.09 0.59 -3.06
CA MET A 33 13.17 1.40 -4.29
C MET A 33 14.28 0.93 -5.27
N ASP A 34 14.75 -0.31 -5.13
CA ASP A 34 15.91 -0.82 -5.88
C ASP A 34 15.60 -1.15 -7.35
N SER A 35 14.36 -1.54 -7.66
CA SER A 35 13.98 -1.87 -9.04
C SER A 35 14.01 -0.65 -9.98
N LYS A 36 14.28 -0.91 -11.25
CA LYS A 36 14.18 0.08 -12.33
C LYS A 36 12.75 0.23 -12.85
N ASP A 37 11.88 -0.73 -12.56
CA ASP A 37 10.47 -0.68 -12.93
C ASP A 37 9.64 -0.10 -11.75
N PRO A 38 9.04 1.09 -11.90
CA PRO A 38 8.13 1.66 -10.91
C PRO A 38 6.99 0.73 -10.50
N ARG A 39 6.52 -0.15 -11.40
CA ARG A 39 5.43 -1.09 -11.11
C ARG A 39 5.84 -2.15 -10.11
N GLU A 40 7.07 -2.66 -10.21
CA GLU A 40 7.61 -3.62 -9.24
C GLU A 40 7.81 -2.97 -7.87
N ILE A 41 8.33 -1.73 -7.87
CA ILE A 41 8.46 -0.94 -6.64
C ILE A 41 7.08 -0.76 -5.99
N TRP A 42 6.05 -0.40 -6.78
CA TRP A 42 4.69 -0.22 -6.28
C TRP A 42 4.11 -1.51 -5.71
N GLY A 43 4.33 -2.65 -6.36
CA GLY A 43 3.90 -3.96 -5.86
C GLY A 43 4.59 -4.35 -4.54
N ASN A 44 5.87 -4.05 -4.40
CA ASN A 44 6.62 -4.28 -3.16
C ASN A 44 6.12 -3.38 -2.03
N LEU A 45 5.95 -2.09 -2.29
CA LEU A 45 5.34 -1.16 -1.32
C LEU A 45 3.94 -1.63 -0.93
N GLN A 46 3.12 -2.05 -1.89
CA GLN A 46 1.81 -2.60 -1.60
C GLN A 46 1.92 -3.84 -0.72
N THR A 47 2.88 -4.72 -0.94
CA THR A 47 3.04 -5.95 -0.13
C THR A 47 3.49 -5.64 1.30
N VAL A 48 4.42 -4.69 1.46
CA VAL A 48 4.94 -4.28 2.77
C VAL A 48 3.91 -3.48 3.57
N HIS A 49 3.15 -2.59 2.91
CA HIS A 49 2.20 -1.67 3.59
C HIS A 49 0.76 -2.14 3.61
N ARG A 50 0.36 -3.01 2.68
CA ARG A 50 -0.93 -3.70 2.85
C ARG A 50 -0.75 -4.54 4.10
N ALA A 51 -1.59 -4.27 5.09
CA ALA A 51 -1.72 -5.11 6.28
C ALA A 51 -2.22 -6.51 5.88
N GLN A 52 -1.39 -7.29 5.20
CA GLN A 52 -1.59 -8.70 4.92
C GLN A 52 -1.12 -9.46 6.14
N GLY A 53 -1.89 -9.34 7.21
CA GLY A 53 -1.53 -9.94 8.48
C GLY A 53 -2.66 -10.81 8.96
N PHE A 54 -2.37 -12.10 9.14
CA PHE A 54 -3.04 -12.91 10.15
C PHE A 54 -3.21 -12.10 11.45
N ALA A 55 -2.24 -11.24 11.82
CA ALA A 55 -2.34 -10.31 12.93
C ALA A 55 -3.51 -9.30 12.83
N THR A 56 -3.73 -8.67 11.68
CA THR A 56 -4.87 -7.75 11.48
C THR A 56 -6.18 -8.51 11.48
N SER A 57 -6.25 -9.64 10.76
CA SER A 57 -7.43 -10.51 10.78
C SER A 57 -7.72 -11.05 12.18
N LEU A 58 -6.69 -11.43 12.94
CA LEU A 58 -6.79 -11.91 14.32
C LEU A 58 -7.20 -10.78 15.27
N SER A 59 -6.68 -9.56 15.08
CA SER A 59 -7.06 -8.38 15.85
C SER A 59 -8.54 -8.04 15.63
N LEU A 60 -8.99 -8.01 14.37
CA LEU A 60 -10.40 -7.80 14.02
C LEU A 60 -11.29 -8.93 14.55
N ARG A 61 -10.88 -10.20 14.42
CA ARG A 61 -11.59 -11.35 14.99
C ARG A 61 -11.66 -11.29 16.50
N ARG A 62 -10.58 -10.92 17.19
CA ARG A 62 -10.58 -10.73 18.64
C ARG A 62 -11.55 -9.63 19.02
N LYS A 63 -11.46 -8.45 18.41
CA LYS A 63 -12.40 -7.34 18.63
C LYS A 63 -13.85 -7.77 18.48
N PHE A 64 -14.16 -8.53 17.44
CA PHE A 64 -15.50 -9.05 17.20
C PHE A 64 -15.94 -10.07 18.26
N LEU A 65 -15.12 -11.06 18.57
CA LEU A 65 -15.45 -12.10 19.56
C LEU A 65 -15.51 -11.58 21.00
N THR A 66 -14.79 -10.49 21.30
CA THR A 66 -14.81 -9.85 22.62
C THR A 66 -15.74 -8.64 22.68
N ALA A 67 -16.44 -8.30 21.58
CA ALA A 67 -17.39 -7.20 21.58
C ALA A 67 -18.57 -7.57 22.49
N LYS A 68 -18.87 -6.67 23.44
CA LYS A 68 -20.04 -6.78 24.31
C LYS A 68 -20.82 -5.48 24.23
N MET A 69 -22.14 -5.60 24.18
CA MET A 69 -23.03 -4.46 24.29
C MET A 69 -22.97 -3.94 25.72
N LEU A 70 -22.80 -2.62 25.88
CA LEU A 70 -22.83 -2.00 27.20
C LEU A 70 -24.28 -1.89 27.71
N GLU A 71 -24.44 -1.86 29.03
CA GLU A 71 -25.75 -1.70 29.65
C GLU A 71 -26.30 -0.30 29.32
N GLY A 72 -27.47 -0.25 28.67
CA GLY A 72 -28.07 0.99 28.17
C GLY A 72 -27.62 1.43 26.77
N GLN A 73 -26.73 0.70 26.09
CA GLN A 73 -26.39 0.97 24.70
C GLN A 73 -27.50 0.44 23.77
N GLY A 74 -28.02 1.31 22.89
CA GLY A 74 -28.95 0.92 21.84
C GLY A 74 -28.28 0.00 20.81
N MET A 75 -29.03 -0.97 20.28
CA MET A 75 -28.49 -1.99 19.38
C MET A 75 -27.95 -1.38 18.07
N GLU A 76 -28.60 -0.33 17.58
CA GLU A 76 -28.18 0.47 16.44
C GLU A 76 -26.82 1.16 16.67
N SER A 77 -26.57 1.63 17.90
CA SER A 77 -25.30 2.25 18.29
C SER A 77 -24.21 1.22 18.60
N TRP A 78 -24.57 -0.05 18.79
CA TRP A 78 -23.62 -1.13 19.05
C TRP A 78 -23.15 -1.83 17.76
N VAL A 79 -24.05 -1.94 16.78
CA VAL A 79 -23.75 -2.54 15.47
C VAL A 79 -23.12 -1.53 14.49
N GLY A 80 -23.52 -0.26 14.57
CA GLY A 80 -22.98 0.83 13.74
C GLY A 80 -21.57 1.22 14.12
#